data_AF-A0A9W4I4D0-F1
#
_entry.id   AF-A0A9W4I4D0-F1
#
_cell.length_a   1.000
_cell.length_b   1.000
_cell.length_c   1.000
_cell.angle_alpha   90.00
_cell.angle_beta   90.00
_cell.angle_gamma   90.00
#
_symmetry.space_group_name_H-M   'P 1'
#
loop_
_entity.id
_entity.type
_entity.pdbx_description
1 polymer ?
#
loop_
_entity_poly.entity_id
_entity_poly.type
_entity_poly.pdbx_seq_one_letter_code
_entity_poly.pdbx_strand_id
1 'polypeptide(L)'
;MANNSNPGNFSNRPQEEVSNIARKGGQSSHEGGFASMDPSKQKDIASQGGHASGGSFEPGDPRAKEAGKRGGRQTGEDEAGQPEE
;
A
#
# COMPACT_ATOMS: atom_id res chain seq x y z
N MET A 1 9.03 -18.35 22.46
CA MET A 1 10.02 -17.40 21.95
C MET A 1 10.38 -17.86 20.55
N ALA A 2 9.98 -17.11 19.52
CA ALA A 2 10.19 -17.53 18.14
C ALA A 2 11.68 -17.38 17.77
N ASN A 3 12.44 -18.46 17.92
CA ASN A 3 13.77 -18.57 17.36
C ASN A 3 13.61 -18.76 15.84
N ASN A 4 13.61 -17.68 15.06
CA ASN A 4 13.55 -17.77 13.60
C ASN A 4 14.60 -16.85 12.94
N SER A 5 15.61 -17.50 12.36
CA SER A 5 16.87 -17.01 11.80
C SER A 5 16.74 -16.21 10.49
N ASN A 6 15.73 -15.36 10.34
CA ASN A 6 15.68 -14.41 9.22
C ASN A 6 16.12 -13.01 9.68
N PRO A 7 17.39 -12.61 9.49
CA PRO A 7 17.88 -11.30 9.93
C PRO A 7 17.22 -10.13 9.18
N GLY A 8 16.49 -10.39 8.09
CA GLY A 8 15.81 -9.37 7.29
C GLY A 8 14.41 -8.99 7.79
N ASN A 9 13.82 -9.72 8.73
CA ASN A 9 12.43 -9.47 9.13
C ASN A 9 12.32 -8.24 10.08
N PHE A 10 11.30 -7.40 9.88
CA PHE A 10 11.04 -6.23 10.73
C PHE A 10 10.80 -6.59 12.19
N SER A 11 10.24 -7.78 12.46
CA SER A 11 10.05 -8.30 13.83
C SER A 11 11.37 -8.57 14.57
N ASN A 12 12.48 -8.67 13.85
CA ASN A 12 13.82 -8.87 14.40
C ASN A 12 14.62 -7.55 14.49
N ARG A 13 13.99 -6.40 14.25
CA ARG A 13 14.61 -5.07 14.28
C ARG A 13 14.10 -4.25 15.48
N PRO A 14 14.91 -3.29 15.99
CA PRO A 14 14.46 -2.33 16.98
C PRO A 14 13.26 -1.51 16.47
N GLN A 15 12.30 -1.24 17.35
CA GLN A 15 11.08 -0.48 17.01
C GLN A 15 11.41 0.91 16.45
N GLU A 16 12.44 1.56 16.99
CA GLU A 16 12.94 2.85 16.51
C GLU A 16 13.40 2.78 15.05
N GLU A 17 14.16 1.74 14.69
CA GLU A 17 14.66 1.52 13.34
C GLU A 17 13.51 1.29 12.36
N VAL A 18 12.54 0.46 12.73
CA VAL A 18 11.34 0.20 11.92
C VAL A 18 10.53 1.49 11.72
N SER A 19 10.35 2.27 12.79
CA SER A 19 9.67 3.57 12.73
C SER A 19 10.40 4.56 11.83
N ASN A 20 11.73 4.62 11.89
CA ASN A 20 12.53 5.48 11.04
C ASN A 20 12.47 5.06 9.57
N ILE A 21 12.46 3.76 9.28
CA ILE A 21 12.28 3.21 7.92
C ILE A 21 10.90 3.57 7.38
N ALA A 22 9.84 3.37 8.17
CA ALA A 22 8.47 3.73 7.79
C ALA A 22 8.33 5.23 7.54
N ARG A 23 8.87 6.06 8.44
CA ARG A 23 8.88 7.52 8.31
C ARG A 23 9.63 7.95 7.04
N LYS A 24 10.81 7.40 6.77
CA LYS A 24 11.59 7.70 5.57
C LYS A 24 10.87 7.29 4.28
N GLY A 25 10.24 6.11 4.27
CA GLY A 25 9.42 5.65 3.15
C GLY A 25 8.20 6.53 2.89
N GLY A 26 7.53 6.98 3.96
CA GLY A 26 6.43 7.93 3.89
C GLY A 26 6.87 9.31 3.38
N GLN A 27 8.00 9.83 3.87
CA GLN A 27 8.54 11.11 3.42
C GLN A 27 8.90 11.10 1.93
N SER A 28 9.51 10.02 1.41
CA SER A 28 9.80 9.90 -0.03
C SER A 28 8.57 9.91 -0.93
N SER A 29 7.36 9.86 -0.38
CA SER A 29 6.10 9.94 -1.13
C SER A 29 5.58 11.38 -1.32
N HIS A 30 6.31 12.41 -0.86
CA HIS A 30 5.86 13.81 -0.89
C HIS A 30 5.73 14.44 -2.30
N GLU A 31 6.26 13.81 -3.36
CA GLU A 31 6.15 14.28 -4.75
C GLU A 31 4.84 13.88 -5.45
N GLY A 32 3.87 13.37 -4.69
CA GLY A 32 2.61 12.85 -5.20
C GLY A 32 2.69 11.33 -5.32
N GLY A 33 2.11 10.63 -4.36
CA GLY A 33 2.06 9.17 -4.34
C GLY A 33 1.18 8.61 -5.46
N PHE A 34 0.95 7.29 -5.43
CA PHE A 34 0.11 6.61 -6.41
C PHE A 34 -1.26 7.29 -6.61
N ALA A 35 -1.85 7.82 -5.53
CA ALA A 35 -3.13 8.53 -5.55
C ALA A 35 -3.12 9.86 -6.31
N SER A 36 -1.98 10.56 -6.31
CA SER A 36 -1.82 11.87 -6.96
C SER A 36 -1.38 11.76 -8.42
N MET A 37 -1.13 10.54 -8.90
CA MET A 37 -0.74 10.27 -10.29
C MET A 37 -1.94 10.41 -11.26
N ASP A 38 -1.69 10.58 -12.56
CA ASP A 38 -2.75 10.55 -13.57
C ASP A 38 -3.59 9.25 -13.50
N PRO A 39 -4.94 9.33 -13.53
CA PRO A 39 -5.80 8.15 -13.39
C PRO A 39 -5.58 7.05 -14.44
N SER A 40 -5.20 7.40 -15.66
CA SER A 40 -4.91 6.42 -16.71
C SER A 40 -3.64 5.66 -16.37
N LYS A 41 -2.61 6.38 -15.93
CA LYS A 41 -1.34 5.79 -15.50
C LYS A 41 -1.49 4.93 -14.25
N GLN A 42 -2.33 5.34 -13.28
CA GLN A 42 -2.67 4.51 -12.12
C GLN A 42 -3.28 3.17 -12.55
N LYS A 43 -4.25 3.19 -13.48
CA LYS A 43 -4.91 2.00 -13.99
C LYS A 43 -3.93 1.04 -14.67
N ASP A 44 -3.00 1.56 -15.46
CA ASP A 44 -2.00 0.75 -16.16
C ASP A 44 -1.05 0.06 -15.18
N ILE A 45 -0.55 0.79 -14.17
CA ILE A 45 0.32 0.22 -13.13
C ILE A 45 -0.43 -0.83 -12.30
N ALA A 46 -1.67 -0.55 -11.91
CA ALA A 46 -2.51 -1.52 -11.19
C ALA A 46 -2.76 -2.79 -12.03
N SER A 47 -3.00 -2.64 -13.33
CA SER A 47 -3.18 -3.75 -14.26
C SER A 47 -1.91 -4.60 -14.38
N GLN A 48 -0.74 -3.96 -14.51
CA GLN A 48 0.55 -4.64 -14.58
C GLN A 48 0.85 -5.41 -13.29
N GLY A 49 0.58 -4.84 -12.11
CA GLY A 49 0.70 -5.54 -10.83
C GLY A 49 -0.21 -6.76 -10.73
N GLY A 50 -1.44 -6.66 -11.25
CA GLY A 50 -2.37 -7.79 -11.34
C GLY A 50 -1.84 -8.93 -12.22
N HIS A 51 -1.28 -8.60 -13.39
CA HIS A 51 -0.71 -9.61 -14.29
C HIS A 51 0.57 -10.25 -13.73
N ALA A 52 1.46 -9.45 -13.13
CA ALA A 52 2.73 -9.93 -12.58
C ALA A 52 2.55 -10.82 -11.34
N SER A 53 1.51 -10.58 -10.54
CA SER A 53 1.22 -11.39 -9.34
C SER A 53 0.56 -12.74 -9.66
N GLY A 54 0.24 -13.02 -10.94
CA GLY A 54 -0.49 -14.21 -11.35
C GLY A 54 -1.97 -14.21 -10.93
N GLY A 55 -2.39 -13.28 -10.07
CA GLY A 55 -3.73 -13.10 -9.55
C GLY A 55 -4.26 -14.31 -8.76
N SER A 56 -4.67 -14.12 -7.51
CA SER A 56 -5.54 -15.12 -6.84
C SER A 56 -6.99 -15.06 -7.33
N PHE A 57 -7.26 -14.24 -8.34
CA PHE A 57 -8.58 -13.95 -8.87
C PHE A 57 -8.64 -14.31 -10.36
N GLU A 58 -9.77 -14.87 -10.77
CA GLU A 58 -10.02 -15.18 -12.16
C GLU A 58 -10.28 -13.89 -12.98
N PRO A 59 -9.98 -13.87 -14.29
CA PRO A 59 -10.34 -12.74 -15.15
C PRO A 59 -11.84 -12.43 -15.07
N GLY A 60 -12.18 -11.20 -14.67
CA GLY A 60 -13.58 -10.77 -14.50
C GLY A 60 -14.16 -10.99 -13.10
N ASP A 61 -13.38 -11.52 -12.15
CA ASP A 61 -13.83 -11.71 -10.77
C ASP A 61 -14.23 -10.38 -10.12
N PRO A 62 -15.48 -10.25 -9.63
CA PRO A 62 -15.94 -9.03 -8.97
C PRO A 62 -15.12 -8.67 -7.72
N ARG A 63 -14.53 -9.66 -7.03
CA ARG A 63 -13.69 -9.47 -5.84
C ARG A 63 -12.38 -8.76 -6.18
N ALA A 64 -11.80 -9.03 -7.35
CA ALA A 64 -10.60 -8.34 -7.83
C ALA A 64 -10.88 -6.85 -8.05
N LYS A 65 -12.04 -6.55 -8.67
CA LYS A 65 -12.49 -5.18 -8.90
C LYS A 65 -12.74 -4.44 -7.59
N GLU A 66 -13.37 -5.10 -6.63
CA GLU A 66 -13.64 -4.51 -5.31
C GLU A 66 -12.34 -4.28 -4.52
N ALA A 67 -11.41 -5.24 -4.52
CA ALA A 67 -10.12 -5.12 -3.85
C ALA A 67 -9.28 -3.98 -4.44
N GLY A 68 -9.19 -3.87 -5.77
CA GLY A 68 -8.52 -2.76 -6.43
C GLY A 68 -9.16 -1.40 -6.11
N LYS A 69 -10.51 -1.35 -6.12
CA LYS A 69 -11.26 -0.15 -5.76
C LYS A 69 -11.02 0.26 -4.30
N ARG A 70 -10.95 -0.70 -3.38
CA ARG A 70 -10.69 -0.46 -1.95
C ARG A 70 -9.25 -0.01 -1.72
N GLY A 71 -8.27 -0.67 -2.34
CA GLY A 71 -6.85 -0.28 -2.25
C GLY A 71 -6.57 1.12 -2.79
N GLY A 72 -7.30 1.56 -3.82
CA GLY A 72 -7.21 2.93 -4.34
C GLY A 72 -7.96 3.99 -3.52
N ARG A 73 -8.81 3.60 -2.57
CA ARG A 73 -9.62 4.53 -1.74
C ARG A 73 -8.97 4.89 -0.41
N GLN A 74 -8.09 4.03 0.11
CA GLN A 74 -7.44 4.25 1.41
C GLN A 74 -6.53 5.49 1.45
N THR A 75 -6.28 6.14 0.32
CA THR A 75 -5.48 7.36 0.22
C THR A 75 -6.29 8.65 0.33
N GLY A 76 -7.62 8.59 0.56
CA GLY A 76 -8.48 9.77 0.67
C GLY A 76 -9.27 9.89 1.98
N GLU A 77 -9.12 8.97 2.94
CA GLU A 77 -9.96 8.90 4.15
C GLU A 77 -9.24 9.34 5.44
N ASP A 78 -8.02 9.91 5.35
CA ASP A 78 -7.32 10.51 6.52
C ASP A 78 -7.69 11.98 6.75
N GLU A 79 -8.47 12.61 5.85
CA GLU A 79 -8.82 14.04 5.92
C GLU A 79 -10.32 14.32 6.21
N ALA A 80 -11.01 13.40 6.89
CA ALA A 80 -12.42 13.58 7.30
C ALA A 80 -12.66 13.21 8.77
N GLY A 81 -11.69 13.52 9.62
CA GLY A 81 -11.72 13.18 11.05
C GLY A 81 -11.30 14.32 11.96
N GLN A 82 -11.94 15.48 11.87
CA GLN A 82 -12.03 16.41 13.00
C GLN A 82 -13.51 16.69 13.29
N PRO A 83 -14.07 16.21 14.42
CA PRO A 83 -15.27 16.83 14.95
C PRO A 83 -14.88 18.21 15.49
N GLU A 84 -15.39 19.26 14.83
CA GLU A 84 -15.45 20.60 15.39
C GLU A 84 -16.21 20.55 16.74
N GLU A 85 -15.68 21.22 17.76
CA GLU A 85 -16.25 21.38 19.10
C GLU A 85 -17.52 22.26 19.10
#